data_AF-A0A1F3YU25-F1
#
_entry.id   AF-A0A1F3YU25-F1
#
_cell.length_a   1.000
_cell.length_b   1.000
_cell.length_c   1.000
_cell.angle_alpha   90.00
_cell.angle_beta   90.00
_cell.angle_gamma   90.00
#
_symmetry.space_group_name_H-M   'P 1'
#
loop_
_entity.id
_entity.type
_entity.pdbx_description
1 polymer ?
#
loop_
_entity_poly.entity_id
_entity_poly.type
_entity_poly.pdbx_seq_one_letter_code
_entity_poly.pdbx_strand_id
1 'polypeptide(L)' 'METTDAHFWDARFAESGYAYGTEPNDFLCAVLSDLPDRSRGGDALSLCEGEGRNAVFLARKVA' A
#
# COMPACT_ATOMS: atom_id res chain seq x y z
N MET A 1 -8.20 -7.79 -25.71
CA MET A 1 -7.23 -8.73 -25.14
C MET A 1 -7.19 -8.45 -23.66
N GLU A 2 -8.03 -9.12 -22.89
CA GLU A 2 -7.87 -9.15 -21.43
C GLU A 2 -6.64 -10.01 -21.15
N THR A 3 -5.67 -9.46 -20.44
CA THR A 3 -4.47 -10.20 -20.04
C THR A 3 -4.83 -11.11 -18.87
N THR A 4 -4.24 -12.31 -18.83
CA THR A 4 -4.43 -13.30 -17.76
C THR A 4 -4.21 -12.69 -16.36
N ASP A 5 -3.39 -11.65 -16.26
CA ASP A 5 -3.04 -10.97 -15.02
C ASP A 5 -4.20 -10.19 -14.39
N ALA A 6 -5.09 -9.58 -15.19
CA ALA A 6 -6.23 -8.84 -14.66
C ALA A 6 -7.23 -9.78 -13.98
N HIS A 7 -7.56 -10.89 -14.65
CA HIS A 7 -8.42 -11.95 -14.09
C HIS A 7 -7.87 -12.56 -12.80
N PHE A 8 -6.54 -12.72 -12.72
CA PHE A 8 -5.90 -13.18 -11.49
C PHE A 8 -6.12 -12.22 -10.32
N TRP A 9 -5.92 -10.91 -10.52
CA TRP A 9 -6.10 -9.91 -9.47
C TRP A 9 -7.57 -9.71 -9.09
N ASP A 10 -8.47 -9.72 -10.07
CA ASP A 10 -9.91 -9.63 -9.84
C ASP A 10 -10.39 -10.79 -8.96
N ALA A 11 -9.98 -12.03 -9.27
CA ALA A 11 -10.31 -13.19 -8.46
C ALA A 11 -9.71 -13.08 -7.04
N ARG A 12 -8.45 -12.62 -6.93
CA ARG A 12 -7.75 -12.52 -5.64
C ARG A 12 -8.38 -11.51 -4.68
N PHE A 13 -8.89 -10.39 -5.20
CA PHE A 13 -9.51 -9.32 -4.41
C PHE A 13 -11.04 -9.41 -4.34
N ALA A 14 -11.67 -10.39 -4.99
CA ALA A 14 -13.11 -10.66 -4.86
C ALA A 14 -13.48 -11.43 -3.58
N GLU A 15 -12.50 -12.02 -2.90
CA GLU A 15 -12.70 -12.74 -1.63
C GLU A 15 -13.05 -11.79 -0.48
N SER A 16 -13.73 -12.31 0.54
CA SER A 16 -14.01 -11.54 1.76
C SER A 16 -12.78 -11.48 2.68
N GLY A 17 -12.62 -10.35 3.39
CA GLY A 17 -11.45 -10.10 4.22
C GLY A 17 -10.30 -9.47 3.44
N TYR A 18 -9.15 -9.30 4.09
CA TYR A 18 -7.98 -8.66 3.49
C TYR A 18 -7.05 -9.71 2.89
N ALA A 19 -6.80 -9.62 1.58
CA ALA A 19 -5.94 -10.54 0.84
C ALA A 19 -4.54 -10.66 1.48
N TYR A 20 -4.01 -9.55 1.97
CA TYR A 20 -2.68 -9.48 2.58
C TYR A 20 -2.69 -9.08 4.06
N GLY A 21 -3.84 -9.20 4.73
CA GLY A 21 -4.02 -8.75 6.11
C GLY A 21 -4.00 -7.22 6.25
N THR A 22 -4.04 -6.76 7.49
CA THR A 22 -4.21 -5.33 7.84
C THR A 22 -2.95 -4.65 8.34
N GLU A 23 -1.96 -5.43 8.79
CA GLU A 23 -0.69 -4.88 9.28
C GLU A 23 0.15 -4.32 8.13
N PRO A 24 0.90 -3.23 8.34
CA PRO A 24 1.78 -2.68 7.33
C PRO A 24 2.89 -3.67 6.95
N ASN A 25 3.43 -3.51 5.76
CA ASN A 25 4.61 -4.27 5.35
C ASN A 25 5.82 -3.93 6.24
N ASP A 26 6.52 -4.94 6.75
CA ASP A 26 7.71 -4.78 7.60
C ASP A 26 8.81 -3.96 6.93
N PHE A 27 9.00 -4.11 5.61
CA PHE A 27 9.96 -3.32 4.85
C PHE A 27 9.59 -1.84 4.86
N LEU A 28 8.31 -1.52 4.66
CA LEU A 28 7.85 -0.12 4.72
C LEU A 28 8.11 0.47 6.10
N CYS A 29 7.88 -0.30 7.16
CA CYS A 29 8.18 0.13 8.53
C CYS A 29 9.68 0.38 8.72
N ALA A 30 10.53 -0.48 8.16
CA ALA A 30 11.99 -0.38 8.29
C ALA A 30 12.58 0.84 7.56
N VAL A 31 12.02 1.23 6.41
CA VAL A 31 12.54 2.35 5.59
C VAL A 31 11.80 3.68 5.82
N LEU A 32 10.81 3.70 6.71
CA LEU A 32 9.97 4.88 6.93
C LEU A 32 10.80 6.10 7.37
N SER A 33 11.85 5.89 8.18
CA SER A 33 12.75 6.95 8.64
C SER A 33 13.62 7.56 7.55
N ASP A 34 13.76 6.86 6.42
CA ASP A 34 14.56 7.33 5.28
C ASP A 34 13.76 8.26 4.37
N LEU A 35 12.44 8.28 4.52
CA LEU A 35 11.57 9.20 3.80
C LEU A 35 11.76 10.63 4.35
N PRO A 36 11.69 11.66 3.48
CA PRO A 36 11.72 13.04 3.92
C PRO A 36 10.62 13.30 4.96
N ASP A 37 11.00 13.90 6.09
CA ASP A 37 10.03 14.38 7.07
C ASP A 37 9.06 15.36 6.40
N ARG A 38 7.75 15.18 6.68
CA ARG A 38 6.69 16.04 6.18
C ARG A 38 6.87 17.51 6.56
N SER A 39 7.57 17.81 7.66
CA SER A 39 7.95 19.19 8.04
C SER A 39 8.77 19.92 6.96
N ARG A 40 9.42 19.17 6.06
CA ARG A 40 10.17 19.69 4.91
C ARG A 40 9.30 19.89 3.65
N GLY A 41 8.01 19.56 3.75
CA GLY A 41 7.06 19.56 2.63
C GLY A 41 7.20 18.32 1.74
N GLY A 42 6.08 17.91 1.13
CA GLY A 42 6.05 16.82 0.15
C GLY A 42 4.82 15.93 0.25
N ASP A 43 4.40 15.40 -0.89
CA ASP A 43 3.35 14.39 -0.99
C ASP A 43 3.97 13.02 -1.31
N ALA A 44 3.41 11.95 -0.74
CA ALA A 44 3.80 10.58 -1.04
C ALA A 44 2.86 9.95 -2.06
N LEU A 45 3.42 9.29 -3.09
CA LEU A 45 2.69 8.49 -4.06
C LEU A 45 2.93 6.99 -3.79
N SER A 46 1.88 6.26 -3.42
CA SER A 46 1.91 4.81 -3.23
C SER A 46 1.19 4.13 -4.39
N LEU A 47 1.89 3.27 -5.14
CA LEU A 47 1.37 2.63 -6.35
C LEU A 47 1.05 1.16 -6.09
N CYS A 48 0.03 0.64 -6.80
CA CYS A 48 -0.34 -0.78 -6.79
C CYS A 48 -0.63 -1.33 -5.37
N GLU A 49 -1.32 -0.53 -4.56
CA GLU A 49 -1.53 -0.78 -3.13
C GLU A 49 -2.61 -1.83 -2.81
N GLY A 50 -3.32 -2.34 -3.81
CA GLY A 50 -4.48 -3.22 -3.62
C GLY A 50 -5.48 -2.58 -2.66
N GLU A 51 -5.69 -3.22 -1.50
CA GLU A 51 -6.62 -2.78 -0.45
C GLU A 51 -6.08 -1.65 0.44
N GLY A 52 -4.88 -1.12 0.17
CA GLY A 52 -4.41 0.15 0.74
C GLY A 52 -3.81 0.09 2.14
N ARG A 53 -3.48 -1.09 2.68
CA ARG A 53 -2.92 -1.22 4.04
C ARG A 53 -1.66 -0.38 4.26
N ASN A 54 -0.75 -0.35 3.28
CA ASN A 54 0.48 0.43 3.38
C ASN A 54 0.21 1.92 3.15
N ALA A 55 -0.61 2.27 2.16
CA ALA A 55 -1.03 3.66 1.92
C ALA A 55 -1.69 4.30 3.14
N VAL A 56 -2.60 3.61 3.83
CA VAL A 56 -3.24 4.10 5.05
C VAL A 56 -2.24 4.24 6.19
N PHE A 57 -1.34 3.25 6.36
CA PHE A 57 -0.27 3.35 7.35
C PHE A 57 0.64 4.54 7.09
N LEU A 58 1.10 4.71 5.84
CA LEU A 58 1.95 5.81 5.44
C LEU A 58 1.25 7.15 5.68
N ALA A 59 0.00 7.30 5.24
CA ALA A 59 -0.80 8.50 5.45
C ALA A 59 -0.93 8.87 6.95
N ARG A 60 -0.99 7.91 7.87
CA ARG A 60 -1.03 8.20 9.32
C ARG A 60 0.31 8.63 9.90
N LYS A 61 1.42 8.30 9.24
CA LYS A 61 2.79 8.61 9.68
C LYS A 61 3.35 9.86 9.03
N VAL A 62 2.85 10.18 7.84
CA VAL A 62 3.19 11.40 7.10
C VAL A 62 2.06 12.44 7.17
N ALA A 63 0.97 12.22 7.93
CA ALA A 63 -0.03 13.26 8.21
C ALA A 63 0.49 14.27 9.23
#